data_AF-A0A8R1I6B2-F1
#
_entry.id   AF-A0A8R1I6B2-F1
#
_cell.length_a   1.000
_cell.length_b   1.000
_cell.length_c   1.000
_cell.angle_alpha   90.00
_cell.angle_beta   90.00
_cell.angle_gamma   90.00
#
_symmetry.space_group_name_H-M   'P 1'
#
loop_
_entity.id
_entity.type
_entity.pdbx_description
1 polymer ?
#
loop_
_entity_poly.entity_id
_entity_poly.type
_entity_poly.pdbx_seq_one_letter_code
_entity_poly.pdbx_strand_id
1 'polypeptide(L)'
;MHAPPLFIALPNYRPICLLPVLYKAFTKCVLNRIRTTLEEAQPVEQARFRRSFSTIDHIHSIQRLLEVAREYQQPLKLVFIDFHKAFDSVEPT
;
A
#
# COMPACT_ATOMS: atom_id res chain seq x y z
N MET A 1 -9.52 28.90 -23.08
CA MET A 1 -8.31 28.30 -22.47
C MET A 1 -8.66 27.96 -21.02
N HIS A 2 -9.15 26.74 -20.79
CA HIS A 2 -9.57 26.32 -19.45
C HIS A 2 -8.31 26.09 -18.60
N ALA A 3 -8.15 26.86 -17.52
CA ALA A 3 -7.10 26.59 -16.55
C ALA A 3 -7.31 25.16 -16.00
N PRO A 4 -6.26 24.33 -15.90
CA PRO A 4 -6.38 23.04 -15.22
C PRO A 4 -6.86 23.29 -13.79
N PRO A 5 -7.75 22.44 -13.23
CA PRO A 5 -8.22 22.62 -11.86
C PRO A 5 -7.04 22.72 -10.89
N LEU A 6 -7.12 23.65 -9.94
CA LEU A 6 -6.06 24.03 -8.98
C LEU A 6 -5.39 22.81 -8.30
N PHE A 7 -6.11 21.68 -8.18
CA PHE A 7 -5.62 20.43 -7.62
C PHE A 7 -4.50 19.75 -8.43
N ILE A 8 -4.36 20.03 -9.73
CA ILE A 8 -3.30 19.45 -10.57
C ILE A 8 -1.95 20.14 -10.33
N ALA A 9 -1.95 21.36 -9.75
CA ALA A 9 -0.76 22.21 -9.63
C ALA A 9 0.13 21.95 -8.39
N LEU A 10 -0.25 21.04 -7.49
CA LEU A 10 0.51 20.75 -6.27
C LEU A 10 1.03 19.30 -6.29
N PRO A 11 2.28 19.06 -6.70
CA PRO A 11 2.80 17.70 -6.94
C PRO A 11 2.82 16.81 -5.68
N ASN A 12 2.88 17.41 -4.49
CA ASN A 12 2.94 16.70 -3.20
C ASN A 12 1.64 16.77 -2.39
N TYR A 13 0.58 17.40 -2.91
CA TYR A 13 -0.68 17.46 -2.19
C TYR A 13 -1.40 16.11 -2.26
N ARG A 14 -1.70 15.54 -1.09
CA ARG A 14 -2.46 14.28 -0.96
C ARG A 14 -3.84 14.60 -0.34
N PRO A 15 -4.91 14.69 -1.15
CA PRO A 15 -6.24 14.91 -0.62
C PRO A 15 -6.67 13.71 0.23
N ILE A 16 -7.39 13.98 1.32
CA ILE A 16 -8.04 12.96 2.15
C ILE A 16 -9.54 13.13 2.02
N CYS A 17 -10.22 12.13 1.48
CA CYS A 17 -11.68 12.11 1.39
C CYS A 17 -12.29 11.67 2.73
N LEU A 18 -13.05 12.56 3.37
CA LEU A 18 -13.79 12.23 4.59
C LEU A 18 -15.19 11.73 4.26
N LEU A 19 -15.46 10.44 4.50
CA LEU A 19 -16.79 9.88 4.29
C LEU A 19 -17.75 10.28 5.44
N PRO A 20 -19.05 10.49 5.16
CA PRO A 20 -20.08 10.62 6.19
C PRO A 20 -20.11 9.41 7.13
N VAL A 21 -20.56 9.60 8.37
CA VAL A 21 -20.54 8.55 9.41
C VAL A 21 -21.31 7.29 8.97
N LEU A 22 -22.49 7.46 8.36
CA LEU A 22 -23.29 6.33 7.86
C LEU A 22 -22.55 5.55 6.76
N TYR A 23 -21.85 6.25 5.87
CA TYR A 23 -21.04 5.60 4.83
C TYR A 23 -19.85 4.85 5.42
N LYS A 24 -19.18 5.40 6.45
CA LYS A 24 -18.11 4.67 7.17
C LYS A 24 -18.62 3.41 7.85
N ALA A 25 -19.81 3.46 8.44
CA ALA A 25 -20.44 2.28 9.05
C ALA A 25 -20.77 1.23 7.98
N PHE A 26 -21.35 1.66 6.86
CA PHE A 26 -21.68 0.78 5.74
C PHE A 26 -20.43 0.10 5.15
N THR A 27 -19.37 0.86 4.84
CA THR A 27 -18.13 0.30 4.30
C THR A 27 -17.47 -0.66 5.28
N LYS A 28 -17.59 -0.43 6.58
CA LYS A 28 -17.12 -1.39 7.60
C LYS A 28 -17.90 -2.70 7.56
N CYS A 29 -19.22 -2.65 7.40
CA CYS A 29 -20.06 -3.84 7.22
C CYS A 29 -19.66 -4.62 5.97
N VAL A 30 -19.46 -3.93 4.84
CA VAL A 30 -19.00 -4.56 3.58
C VAL A 30 -17.63 -5.20 3.78
N LEU A 31 -16.65 -4.47 4.33
CA LEU A 31 -15.31 -4.97 4.60
C LEU A 31 -15.37 -6.24 5.46
N ASN A 32 -16.15 -6.25 6.53
CA ASN A 32 -16.25 -7.41 7.41
C ASN A 32 -16.81 -8.65 6.69
N ARG A 33 -17.68 -8.48 5.69
CA ARG A 33 -18.23 -9.59 4.90
C ARG A 33 -17.22 -10.18 3.92
N ILE A 34 -16.39 -9.35 3.29
CA ILE A 34 -15.41 -9.79 2.28
C ILE A 34 -14.01 -10.06 2.85
N ARG A 35 -13.83 -9.81 4.15
CA ARG A 35 -12.52 -9.82 4.81
C ARG A 35 -11.77 -11.13 4.62
N THR A 36 -12.43 -12.26 4.86
CA THR A 36 -11.79 -13.58 4.77
C THR A 36 -11.25 -13.83 3.37
N THR A 37 -12.07 -13.58 2.34
CA THR A 37 -11.66 -13.70 0.93
C THR A 37 -10.49 -12.80 0.60
N LEU A 38 -10.46 -11.56 1.10
CA LEU A 38 -9.33 -10.65 0.90
C LEU A 38 -8.07 -11.09 1.65
N GLU A 39 -8.19 -11.69 2.83
CA GLU A 39 -7.05 -12.19 3.60
C GLU A 39 -6.43 -13.44 2.94
N GLU A 40 -7.25 -14.30 2.34
CA GLU A 40 -6.84 -15.50 1.58
C GLU A 40 -6.23 -15.16 0.22
N ALA A 41 -6.76 -14.16 -0.48
CA ALA A 41 -6.26 -13.75 -1.79
C ALA A 41 -4.97 -12.91 -1.74
N GLN A 42 -4.58 -12.42 -0.55
CA GLN A 42 -3.41 -11.56 -0.39
C GLN A 42 -2.08 -12.35 -0.37
N PRO A 43 -1.05 -11.90 -1.11
CA PRO A 43 0.28 -12.50 -1.05
C PRO A 43 0.86 -12.50 0.37
N VAL A 44 1.70 -13.48 0.68
CA VAL A 44 2.34 -13.61 2.00
C VAL A 44 3.27 -12.43 2.28
N GLU A 45 3.87 -11.87 1.23
CA GLU A 45 4.77 -10.72 1.24
C GLU A 45 4.04 -9.39 1.46
N GLN A 46 2.71 -9.35 1.36
CA GLN A 46 1.95 -8.14 1.62
C GLN A 46 1.69 -8.00 3.12
N ALA A 47 2.40 -7.09 3.79
CA ALA A 47 2.13 -6.77 5.20
C ALA A 47 1.09 -5.66 5.39
N ARG A 48 0.90 -4.79 4.38
CA ARG A 48 0.03 -3.63 4.49
C ARG A 48 -1.43 -4.04 4.46
N PHE A 49 -2.24 -3.45 5.33
CA PHE A 49 -3.68 -3.69 5.47
C PHE A 49 -4.07 -5.11 5.89
N ARG A 50 -3.12 -5.90 6.41
CA ARG A 50 -3.40 -7.22 7.01
C ARG A 50 -3.33 -7.16 8.52
N ARG A 51 -4.15 -7.99 9.16
CA ARG A 51 -4.11 -8.16 10.61
C ARG A 51 -2.88 -8.97 10.99
N SER A 52 -2.20 -8.55 12.06
CA SER A 52 -1.05 -9.27 12.61
C SER A 52 0.20 -9.27 11.72
N PHE A 53 0.28 -8.39 10.71
CA PHE A 53 1.50 -8.17 9.92
C PHE A 53 2.10 -6.81 10.28
N SER A 54 3.43 -6.73 10.31
CA SER A 54 4.18 -5.52 10.61
C SER A 54 5.24 -5.25 9.55
N THR A 55 5.59 -3.98 9.34
CA THR A 55 6.75 -3.61 8.51
C THR A 55 8.07 -4.01 9.16
N ILE A 56 8.08 -4.29 10.48
CA ILE A 56 9.27 -4.72 11.22
C ILE A 56 9.80 -6.04 10.66
N ASP A 57 8.92 -7.00 10.37
CA ASP A 57 9.31 -8.32 9.86
C ASP A 57 9.98 -8.22 8.48
N HIS A 58 9.49 -7.31 7.63
CA HIS A 58 10.08 -7.05 6.33
C HIS A 58 11.42 -6.34 6.42
N ILE A 59 11.55 -5.34 7.31
CA ILE A 59 12.82 -4.66 7.56
C ILE A 59 13.87 -5.67 8.04
N HIS A 60 13.50 -6.53 9.00
CA HIS A 60 14.38 -7.58 9.49
C HIS A 60 14.79 -8.56 8.38
N SER A 61 13.84 -8.96 7.52
CA SER A 61 14.12 -9.84 6.39
C SER A 61 15.13 -9.22 5.41
N ILE A 62 14.98 -7.92 5.09
CA ILE A 62 15.92 -7.19 4.24
C ILE A 62 17.30 -7.07 4.90
N GLN A 63 17.36 -6.77 6.20
CA GLN A 63 18.61 -6.70 6.96
C GLN A 63 19.35 -8.03 6.91
N ARG A 64 18.64 -9.15 7.12
CA ARG A 64 19.21 -10.49 7.06
C ARG A 64 19.75 -10.84 5.66
N LEU A 65 19.02 -10.49 4.61
CA LEU A 65 19.49 -10.67 3.23
C LEU A 65 20.78 -9.87 2.96
N LEU A 66 20.87 -8.64 3.47
CA LEU A 66 22.07 -7.81 3.34
C LEU A 66 23.27 -8.40 4.09
N GLU A 67 23.05 -8.93 5.30
CA GLU A 67 24.09 -9.57 6.12
C GLU A 67 24.65 -10.82 5.42
N VAL A 68 23.76 -11.72 4.97
CA VAL A 68 24.17 -12.95 4.27
C VAL A 68 24.87 -12.63 2.95
N ALA A 69 24.37 -11.69 2.16
CA ALA A 69 25.03 -11.30 0.92
C ALA A 69 26.46 -10.77 1.15
N ARG A 70 26.67 -10.02 2.24
CA ARG A 70 28.00 -9.54 2.64
C ARG A 70 28.91 -10.66 3.10
N GLU A 71 28.39 -11.59 3.91
CA GLU A 71 29.14 -12.74 4.44
C GLU A 71 29.70 -13.63 3.31
N TYR A 72 28.87 -13.93 2.31
CA TYR A 72 29.23 -14.81 1.18
C TYR A 72 29.76 -14.04 -0.05
N GLN A 73 30.03 -12.73 0.09
CA GLN A 73 30.51 -11.85 -0.98
C GLN A 73 29.65 -11.94 -2.26
N GLN A 74 28.34 -12.16 -2.11
CA GLN A 74 27.41 -12.29 -3.22
C GLN A 74 26.88 -10.90 -3.64
N PRO A 75 26.80 -10.59 -4.95
CA PRO A 75 26.21 -9.36 -5.40
C PRO A 75 24.69 -9.37 -5.17
N LEU A 76 24.19 -8.46 -4.33
CA LEU A 76 22.76 -8.25 -4.08
C LEU A 76 22.27 -6.94 -4.71
N LYS A 77 21.13 -7.00 -5.40
CA LYS A 77 20.44 -5.82 -5.94
C LYS A 77 19.05 -5.72 -5.33
N LEU A 78 18.71 -4.56 -4.79
CA LEU A 78 17.38 -4.25 -4.26
C LEU A 78 16.69 -3.26 -5.19
N VAL A 79 15.43 -3.55 -5.54
CA VAL A 79 14.60 -2.68 -6.39
C VAL A 79 13.43 -2.19 -5.55
N PHE A 80 13.31 -0.87 -5.40
CA PHE A 80 12.21 -0.23 -4.68
C PHE A 80 11.22 0.33 -5.70
N ILE A 81 9.98 -0.12 -5.62
CA ILE A 81 8.89 0.28 -6.52
C ILE A 81 7.87 1.06 -5.70
N ASP A 82 7.49 2.24 -6.17
CA ASP A 82 6.42 3.06 -5.60
C ASP A 82 5.45 3.50 -6.69
N PHE A 83 4.16 3.52 -6.37
CA PHE A 83 3.10 3.88 -7.31
C PHE A 83 2.65 5.33 -7.10
N HIS A 84 2.74 6.14 -8.16
CA HIS A 84 2.25 7.51 -8.13
C HIS A 84 0.71 7.53 -8.05
N LYS A 85 0.17 8.16 -6.99
CA LYS A 85 -1.27 8.31 -6.75
C LYS A 85 -2.06 6.99 -6.84
N ALA A 86 -1.56 5.95 -6.16
CA ALA A 86 -2.09 4.58 -6.24
C ALA A 86 -3.61 4.40 -6.09
N PHE A 87 -4.30 5.25 -5.32
CA PHE A 87 -5.76 5.20 -5.17
C PHE A 87 -6.50 5.99 -6.24
N ASP A 88 -5.90 7.07 -6.77
CA ASP A 88 -6.51 7.90 -7.82
C ASP A 88 -6.30 7.29 -9.21
N SER A 89 -5.37 6.35 -9.35
CA SER A 89 -5.02 5.68 -10.62
C SER A 89 -5.85 4.43 -10.90
N VAL A 90 -6.81 4.07 -10.04
CA VAL A 90 -7.65 2.88 -10.25
C VAL A 90 -8.74 3.19 -11.26
N GLU A 91 -8.79 2.43 -12.36
CA GLU A 91 -9.86 2.55 -13.36
C GLU A 91 -11.16 1.91 -12.84
N PRO A 92 -12.30 2.63 -12.83
CA PRO A 92 -13.59 2.03 -12.57
C PRO A 92 -14.03 1.22 -13.81
N THR A 93 -14.19 -0.08 -13.62
CA THR A 93 -14.79 -0.99 -14.62
C THR A 93 -16.29 -0.81 -14.77
#